data_AF-A0A928KFW8-F1
#
_entry.id   AF-A0A928KFW8-F1
#
_cell.length_a   1.000
_cell.length_b   1.000
_cell.length_c   1.000
_cell.angle_alpha   90.00
_cell.angle_beta   90.00
_cell.angle_gamma   90.00
#
_symmetry.space_group_name_H-M   'P 1'
#
loop_
_entity.id
_entity.type
_entity.pdbx_description
1 polymer ?
#
loop_
_entity_poly.entity_id
_entity_poly.type
_entity_poly.pdbx_seq_one_letter_code
_entity_poly.pdbx_strand_id
1 'polypeptide(L)'
;MKFNKKILIPLVSVLISIVVVFLVIGLTSEKPLSSPVSGTVDEAPALPTTSPAATEAKDTAVTLSFVGDCILGVDPVEYSEGSFIWYSENYPLSYFFEKVYGVLSKDDFTIANMECVLSDNLSLKPIDKGEGPAFWFRAKAKNAGILTEGSVEVASVVNNHVDDFGDEGYTDTVKSLENAGLLVGEDCVPVYFEKNGIKIGLVCCNLWGQWQLGFVEDALEEMADKCDYKIVFFHGGTEGRHMPDNYKIDACRELAESGLCDLIVGAHPHVLQPLEVVDGVPIMYSIGNFCFAGNNYPENKTVIFQATITKDSAGSLTTETNIVPCYVYTGPYNNWQPAVITDPQDKADIMAMVNTPVEYTVETEPTTTAPEESSSAYQEYTEDIIYFPEETEIYTEEFYEPEEDTYYEDVYEDEYENDYEDDYYEEIETVISYY
;
A
#
# COMPACT_ATOMS: atom_id res chain seq x y z
N MET A 1 -62.85 1.38 -4.45
CA MET A 1 -63.54 2.59 -3.97
C MET A 1 -62.66 3.78 -4.36
N LYS A 2 -63.09 4.57 -5.36
CA LYS A 2 -62.41 5.79 -5.83
C LYS A 2 -62.68 6.93 -4.84
N PHE A 3 -61.76 7.88 -4.68
CA PHE A 3 -62.06 9.31 -4.84
C PHE A 3 -60.80 10.18 -5.05
N ASN A 4 -60.83 10.88 -6.19
CA ASN A 4 -59.99 12.01 -6.62
C ASN A 4 -60.37 13.29 -5.88
N LYS A 5 -59.44 14.27 -5.76
CA LYS A 5 -59.48 15.53 -6.54
C LYS A 5 -58.34 16.51 -6.23
N LYS A 6 -57.76 17.02 -7.33
CA LYS A 6 -56.88 18.18 -7.52
C LYS A 6 -57.59 19.52 -7.28
N ILE A 7 -56.86 20.58 -6.89
CA ILE A 7 -56.98 22.02 -7.30
C ILE A 7 -55.59 22.67 -7.04
N LEU A 8 -54.76 23.07 -8.02
CA LEU A 8 -54.71 24.26 -8.92
C LEU A 8 -54.17 25.58 -8.27
N ILE A 9 -53.14 26.14 -8.93
CA ILE A 9 -52.22 27.28 -8.65
C ILE A 9 -52.91 28.66 -8.85
N PRO A 10 -52.34 29.82 -8.40
CA PRO A 10 -51.52 30.64 -9.32
C PRO A 10 -50.31 31.40 -8.70
N LEU A 11 -49.41 31.82 -9.61
CA LEU A 11 -48.25 32.71 -9.46
C LEU A 11 -48.53 34.05 -8.77
N VAL A 12 -47.51 34.60 -8.08
CA VAL A 12 -47.28 36.06 -7.99
C VAL A 12 -45.78 36.37 -8.14
N SER A 13 -45.47 37.12 -9.19
CA SER A 13 -44.18 37.75 -9.47
C SER A 13 -44.07 39.09 -8.73
N VAL A 14 -42.97 39.38 -8.03
CA VAL A 14 -42.57 40.77 -7.71
C VAL A 14 -41.06 40.90 -7.82
N LEU A 15 -40.65 41.70 -8.81
CA LEU A 15 -39.32 42.22 -9.06
C LEU A 15 -39.26 43.61 -8.41
N ILE A 16 -38.36 43.87 -7.45
CA ILE A 16 -37.98 45.25 -7.09
C ILE A 16 -36.47 45.30 -6.85
N SER A 17 -35.80 45.99 -7.76
CA SER A 17 -34.42 46.45 -7.69
C SER A 17 -34.27 47.60 -6.69
N ILE A 18 -33.22 47.61 -5.87
CA ILE A 18 -32.74 48.82 -5.20
C ILE A 18 -31.21 48.88 -5.36
N VAL A 19 -30.80 49.77 -6.27
CA VAL A 19 -29.46 50.34 -6.37
C VAL A 19 -29.47 51.62 -5.54
N VAL A 20 -28.57 51.74 -4.57
CA VAL A 20 -28.29 53.02 -3.87
C VAL A 20 -26.89 53.46 -4.26
N VAL A 21 -26.83 54.42 -5.19
CA VAL A 21 -25.68 55.26 -5.49
C VAL A 21 -25.79 56.49 -4.60
N PHE A 22 -24.74 56.78 -3.81
CA PHE A 22 -24.53 58.11 -3.24
C PHE A 22 -23.83 59.00 -4.28
N LEU A 23 -24.46 60.13 -4.57
CA LEU A 23 -23.98 61.23 -5.39
C LEU A 23 -23.62 62.41 -4.47
N VAL A 24 -22.95 63.43 -5.05
CA VAL A 24 -22.82 64.87 -4.65
C VAL A 24 -21.35 65.22 -4.33
N ILE A 25 -20.66 66.23 -4.91
CA ILE A 25 -20.84 67.39 -5.83
C ILE A 25 -19.37 67.78 -6.20
N GLY A 26 -18.94 68.37 -7.30
CA GLY A 26 -19.55 69.14 -8.40
C GLY A 26 -18.50 70.15 -8.92
N LEU A 27 -18.90 70.92 -9.94
CA LEU A 27 -18.23 72.07 -10.59
C LEU A 27 -17.38 71.72 -11.84
N THR A 28 -17.97 71.63 -13.03
CA THR A 28 -18.29 72.70 -14.01
C THR A 28 -17.06 73.28 -14.73
N SER A 29 -16.93 73.04 -16.04
CA SER A 29 -17.30 74.02 -17.08
C SER A 29 -16.93 73.51 -18.49
N GLU A 30 -17.49 74.17 -19.49
CA GLU A 30 -17.82 73.69 -20.83
C GLU A 30 -16.68 73.77 -21.89
N LYS A 31 -16.90 73.01 -22.97
CA LYS A 31 -16.22 72.94 -24.30
C LYS A 31 -16.04 74.33 -24.97
N PRO A 32 -15.20 74.52 -26.03
CA PRO A 32 -15.23 73.70 -27.27
C PRO A 32 -13.89 73.45 -28.03
N LEU A 33 -14.01 72.62 -29.09
CA LEU A 33 -12.99 72.24 -30.07
C LEU A 33 -12.38 73.42 -30.86
N SER A 34 -11.09 73.32 -31.15
CA SER A 34 -10.46 73.87 -32.37
C SER A 34 -9.27 73.00 -32.82
N SER A 35 -9.14 72.75 -34.12
CA SER A 35 -8.11 71.93 -34.78
C SER A 35 -6.78 72.70 -35.02
N PRO A 36 -5.78 72.11 -35.70
CA PRO A 36 -4.45 71.80 -35.16
C PRO A 36 -3.42 72.92 -35.40
N VAL A 37 -2.43 73.02 -34.51
CA VAL A 37 -1.21 73.81 -34.74
C VAL A 37 0.00 72.89 -34.66
N SER A 38 0.75 72.87 -35.74
CA SER A 38 2.08 72.29 -35.87
C SER A 38 3.06 73.02 -34.95
N GLY A 39 3.78 72.29 -34.12
CA GLY A 39 4.80 72.81 -33.22
C GLY A 39 5.70 71.67 -32.74
N THR A 40 6.99 71.83 -32.96
CA THR A 40 8.08 70.87 -32.80
C THR A 40 8.59 70.76 -31.35
N VAL A 41 8.98 69.54 -30.96
CA VAL A 41 9.91 69.08 -29.91
C VAL A 41 9.83 69.67 -28.49
N ASP A 42 9.52 68.79 -27.52
CA ASP A 42 10.40 68.56 -26.37
C ASP A 42 10.23 67.10 -25.89
N GLU A 43 11.34 66.38 -25.81
CA GLU A 43 11.43 64.97 -25.42
C GLU A 43 11.25 64.86 -23.89
N ALA A 44 10.16 64.25 -23.45
CA ALA A 44 9.92 63.95 -22.05
C ALA A 44 10.88 62.84 -21.57
N PRO A 45 11.48 62.95 -20.36
CA PRO A 45 12.39 61.94 -19.86
C PRO A 45 11.63 60.62 -19.64
N ALA A 46 12.15 59.54 -20.21
CA ALA A 46 11.63 58.19 -20.04
C ALA A 46 11.57 57.84 -18.54
N LEU A 47 10.38 57.49 -18.07
CA LEU A 47 10.20 56.85 -16.77
C LEU A 47 11.00 55.53 -16.75
N PRO A 48 11.75 55.23 -15.67
CA PRO A 48 12.43 53.95 -15.56
C PRO A 48 11.37 52.85 -15.44
N THR A 49 11.19 52.08 -16.50
CA THR A 49 10.49 50.81 -16.45
C THR A 49 11.39 49.83 -15.71
N THR A 50 11.26 49.77 -14.38
CA THR A 50 11.74 48.62 -13.62
C THR A 50 10.84 47.45 -13.96
N SER A 51 11.29 46.62 -14.90
CA SER A 51 10.79 45.26 -15.03
C SER A 51 10.90 44.58 -13.66
N PRO A 52 9.86 43.90 -13.15
CA PRO A 52 10.04 43.03 -12.00
C PRO A 52 11.18 42.07 -12.36
N ALA A 53 12.20 41.99 -11.51
CA ALA A 53 13.19 40.94 -11.62
C ALA A 53 12.43 39.60 -11.58
N ALA A 54 12.53 38.82 -12.65
CA ALA A 54 12.03 37.46 -12.66
C ALA A 54 12.66 36.77 -11.45
N THR A 55 11.82 36.34 -10.52
CA THR A 55 12.26 35.52 -9.40
C THR A 55 12.77 34.24 -10.05
N GLU A 56 14.08 33.97 -9.95
CA GLU A 56 14.64 32.72 -10.47
C GLU A 56 13.84 31.57 -9.87
N ALA A 57 13.20 30.77 -10.73
CA ALA A 57 12.44 29.61 -10.31
C ALA A 57 13.41 28.69 -9.56
N LYS A 58 13.12 28.41 -8.28
CA LYS A 58 13.92 27.49 -7.48
C LYS A 58 13.50 26.07 -7.78
N ASP A 59 14.46 25.16 -7.71
CA ASP A 59 14.21 23.73 -7.78
C ASP A 59 13.20 23.31 -6.69
N THR A 60 12.33 22.38 -7.04
CA THR A 60 11.31 21.80 -6.15
C THR A 60 11.56 20.31 -6.02
N ALA A 61 11.26 19.74 -4.86
CA ALA A 61 11.43 18.31 -4.63
C ALA A 61 10.20 17.69 -3.95
N VAL A 62 9.99 16.40 -4.18
CA VAL A 62 9.02 15.56 -3.48
C VAL A 62 9.72 14.28 -3.06
N THR A 63 9.58 13.88 -1.79
CA THR A 63 10.11 12.60 -1.30
C THR A 63 8.98 11.61 -1.11
N LEU A 64 9.13 10.43 -1.70
CA LEU A 64 8.23 9.30 -1.56
C LEU A 64 8.89 8.21 -0.73
N SER A 65 8.12 7.53 0.11
CA SER A 65 8.51 6.28 0.76
C SER A 65 7.61 5.14 0.29
N PHE A 66 8.20 3.95 0.16
CA PHE A 66 7.51 2.71 -0.11
C PHE A 66 7.78 1.75 1.05
N VAL A 67 6.71 1.18 1.58
CA VAL A 67 6.76 0.14 2.60
C VAL A 67 6.10 -1.12 2.09
N GLY A 68 6.65 -2.25 2.50
CA GLY A 68 6.27 -3.56 2.00
C GLY A 68 4.96 -4.10 2.56
N ASP A 69 4.86 -5.43 2.52
CA ASP A 69 3.61 -6.16 2.75
C ASP A 69 3.05 -5.89 4.15
N CYS A 70 1.88 -5.26 4.19
CA CYS A 70 1.13 -4.99 5.40
C CYS A 70 -0.09 -5.90 5.47
N ILE A 71 0.05 -7.02 6.19
CA ILE A 71 -1.07 -7.87 6.58
C ILE A 71 -1.52 -7.39 7.96
N LEU A 72 -2.67 -6.72 8.03
CA LEU A 72 -3.20 -6.11 9.26
C LEU A 72 -4.32 -6.93 9.89
N GLY A 73 -4.37 -8.21 9.56
CA GLY A 73 -5.37 -9.20 9.95
C GLY A 73 -4.75 -10.58 10.08
N VAL A 74 -5.53 -11.58 10.48
CA VAL A 74 -5.02 -12.94 10.70
C VAL A 74 -5.93 -13.98 10.06
N ASP A 75 -5.37 -15.16 9.85
CA ASP A 75 -6.11 -16.38 9.51
C ASP A 75 -5.56 -17.57 10.32
N PRO A 76 -6.39 -18.29 11.10
CA PRO A 76 -7.75 -17.97 11.53
C PRO A 76 -7.79 -16.77 12.49
N VAL A 77 -8.99 -16.22 12.74
CA VAL A 77 -9.20 -15.16 13.75
C VAL A 77 -9.10 -15.73 15.16
N GLU A 78 -7.87 -15.98 15.60
CA GLU A 78 -7.57 -16.39 16.97
C GLU A 78 -7.17 -15.18 17.82
N TYR A 79 -7.87 -15.00 18.94
CA TYR A 79 -7.53 -14.00 19.95
C TYR A 79 -6.76 -14.68 21.07
N SER A 80 -5.45 -14.41 21.13
CA SER A 80 -4.59 -14.77 22.25
C SER A 80 -3.72 -13.57 22.64
N GLU A 81 -3.32 -13.48 23.91
CA GLU A 81 -2.37 -12.45 24.34
C GLU A 81 -1.09 -12.55 23.49
N GLY A 82 -0.67 -11.41 22.93
CA GLY A 82 0.45 -11.34 21.98
C GLY A 82 0.07 -11.45 20.50
N SER A 83 -1.11 -11.98 20.14
CA SER A 83 -1.60 -12.01 18.74
C SER A 83 -1.80 -10.61 18.18
N PHE A 84 -1.76 -10.48 16.84
CA PHE A 84 -2.04 -9.20 16.18
C PHE A 84 -3.41 -8.63 16.58
N ILE A 85 -4.44 -9.47 16.66
CA ILE A 85 -5.78 -9.03 17.06
C ILE A 85 -5.75 -8.48 18.49
N TRP A 86 -5.07 -9.15 19.42
CA TRP A 86 -4.90 -8.63 20.79
C TRP A 86 -4.21 -7.27 20.81
N TYR A 87 -3.14 -7.06 20.02
CA TYR A 87 -2.52 -5.74 19.90
C TYR A 87 -3.49 -4.69 19.35
N SER A 88 -4.23 -5.02 18.29
CA SER A 88 -5.18 -4.09 17.66
C SER A 88 -6.39 -3.71 18.55
N GLU A 89 -6.68 -4.50 19.57
CA GLU A 89 -7.72 -4.22 20.56
C GLU A 89 -7.20 -3.49 21.80
N ASN A 90 -5.92 -3.67 22.17
CA ASN A 90 -5.38 -3.17 23.44
C ASN A 90 -4.38 -2.02 23.29
N TYR A 91 -3.88 -1.73 22.09
CA TYR A 91 -2.94 -0.65 21.79
C TYR A 91 -3.57 0.40 20.87
N PRO A 92 -3.12 1.67 20.93
CA PRO A 92 -3.50 2.67 19.95
C PRO A 92 -3.02 2.25 18.55
N LEU A 93 -3.75 2.61 17.50
CA LEU A 93 -3.37 2.29 16.11
C LEU A 93 -1.99 2.84 15.73
N SER A 94 -1.55 3.93 16.35
CA SER A 94 -0.21 4.50 16.18
C SER A 94 0.92 3.56 16.63
N TYR A 95 0.63 2.55 17.45
CA TYR A 95 1.60 1.57 17.93
C TYR A 95 2.35 0.90 16.77
N PHE A 96 1.63 0.41 15.77
CA PHE A 96 2.18 -0.47 14.74
C PHE A 96 3.28 0.19 13.89
N PHE A 97 3.26 1.52 13.74
CA PHE A 97 4.26 2.26 12.96
C PHE A 97 5.12 3.19 13.82
N GLU A 98 4.95 3.18 15.15
CA GLU A 98 5.59 4.14 16.07
C GLU A 98 7.11 4.25 15.89
N LYS A 99 7.80 3.11 15.71
CA LYS A 99 9.26 3.03 15.61
C LYS A 99 9.82 3.45 14.24
N VAL A 100 8.96 3.60 13.22
CA VAL A 100 9.31 4.08 11.89
C VAL A 100 8.69 5.44 11.56
N TYR A 101 7.73 5.91 12.37
CA TYR A 101 7.02 7.17 12.17
C TYR A 101 7.97 8.37 12.02
N GLY A 102 9.07 8.41 12.77
CA GLY A 102 10.06 9.49 12.66
C GLY A 102 10.83 9.55 11.33
N VAL A 103 10.72 8.52 10.49
CA VAL A 103 11.19 8.48 9.10
C VAL A 103 10.05 8.86 8.16
N LEU A 104 8.91 8.16 8.26
CA LEU A 104 7.78 8.33 7.33
C LEU A 104 7.15 9.73 7.42
N SER A 105 6.99 10.29 8.62
CA SER A 105 6.45 11.65 8.79
C SER A 105 7.32 12.79 8.21
N LYS A 106 8.48 12.48 7.63
CA LYS A 106 9.37 13.45 6.97
C LYS A 106 9.32 13.38 5.45
N ASP A 107 8.71 12.35 4.88
CA ASP A 107 8.44 12.31 3.45
C ASP A 107 7.19 13.15 3.11
N ASP A 108 6.85 13.18 1.83
CA ASP A 108 5.65 13.85 1.34
C ASP A 108 4.50 12.87 1.11
N PHE A 109 4.82 11.63 0.74
CA PHE A 109 3.86 10.53 0.56
C PHE A 109 4.52 9.19 0.86
N THR A 110 3.84 8.34 1.62
CA THR A 110 4.15 6.93 1.78
C THR A 110 3.11 6.05 1.08
N ILE A 111 3.61 5.05 0.35
CA ILE A 111 2.84 4.03 -0.35
C ILE A 111 3.06 2.68 0.34
N ALA A 112 2.00 1.96 0.68
CA ALA A 112 2.04 0.65 1.33
C ALA A 112 1.32 -0.41 0.49
N ASN A 113 1.78 -1.67 0.54
CA ASN A 113 0.99 -2.81 0.09
C ASN A 113 0.05 -3.27 1.21
N MET A 114 -1.27 -3.18 1.02
CA MET A 114 -2.30 -3.58 1.99
C MET A 114 -2.85 -4.97 1.61
N GLU A 115 -2.29 -6.00 2.23
CA GLU A 115 -2.42 -7.39 1.83
C GLU A 115 -3.36 -8.21 2.73
N CYS A 116 -4.53 -7.65 3.04
CA CYS A 116 -5.62 -8.43 3.61
C CYS A 116 -6.96 -7.72 3.45
N VAL A 117 -8.06 -8.45 3.67
CA VAL A 117 -9.40 -7.87 3.68
C VAL A 117 -9.65 -7.06 4.96
N LEU A 118 -10.16 -5.84 4.82
CA LEU A 118 -10.63 -5.01 5.94
C LEU A 118 -12.16 -5.01 5.97
N SER A 119 -12.75 -5.81 6.86
CA SER A 119 -14.22 -5.90 6.98
C SER A 119 -14.67 -6.30 8.39
N ASP A 120 -15.66 -5.58 8.91
CA ASP A 120 -16.38 -5.95 10.14
C ASP A 120 -17.50 -6.99 9.87
N ASN A 121 -17.74 -7.35 8.60
CA ASN A 121 -18.76 -8.32 8.21
C ASN A 121 -18.26 -9.76 8.45
N LEU A 122 -18.50 -10.25 9.66
CA LEU A 122 -18.15 -11.63 10.05
C LEU A 122 -18.94 -12.71 9.29
N SER A 123 -19.97 -12.36 8.51
CA SER A 123 -20.73 -13.31 7.72
C SER A 123 -20.06 -13.70 6.41
N LEU A 124 -19.10 -12.88 5.93
CA LEU A 124 -18.31 -13.19 4.74
C LEU A 124 -17.60 -14.54 4.90
N LYS A 125 -17.59 -15.31 3.82
CA LYS A 125 -16.96 -16.63 3.77
C LYS A 125 -15.69 -16.56 2.95
N PRO A 126 -14.63 -17.26 3.37
CA PRO A 126 -13.43 -17.37 2.57
C PRO A 126 -13.77 -17.99 1.21
N ILE A 127 -13.18 -17.46 0.14
CA ILE A 127 -13.31 -18.01 -1.21
C ILE A 127 -12.32 -19.16 -1.37
N ASP A 128 -12.79 -20.30 -1.87
CA ASP A 128 -11.92 -21.45 -2.15
C ASP A 128 -10.83 -21.07 -3.16
N LYS A 129 -9.56 -21.22 -2.75
CA LYS A 129 -8.38 -20.93 -3.59
C LYS A 129 -8.00 -22.10 -4.48
N GLY A 130 -8.67 -23.26 -4.35
CA GLY A 130 -8.44 -24.43 -5.21
C GLY A 130 -7.19 -25.24 -4.87
N GLU A 131 -6.39 -24.78 -3.91
CA GLU A 131 -5.17 -25.41 -3.41
C GLU A 131 -5.08 -25.30 -1.88
N GLY A 132 -4.20 -26.11 -1.26
CA GLY A 132 -4.11 -26.19 0.20
C GLY A 132 -2.69 -26.55 0.68
N PRO A 133 -2.23 -25.97 1.79
CA PRO A 133 -2.94 -25.04 2.68
C PRO A 133 -3.11 -23.64 2.07
N ALA A 134 -4.27 -23.02 2.29
CA ALA A 134 -4.59 -21.67 1.86
C ALA A 134 -4.85 -20.77 3.07
N PHE A 135 -4.54 -19.47 2.92
CA PHE A 135 -4.70 -18.47 3.97
C PHE A 135 -5.68 -17.37 3.54
N TRP A 136 -6.55 -16.97 4.46
CA TRP A 136 -7.61 -15.97 4.30
C TRP A 136 -7.54 -14.87 5.35
N PHE A 137 -6.75 -13.83 5.08
CA PHE A 137 -6.50 -12.78 6.05
C PHE A 137 -7.65 -11.77 6.10
N ARG A 138 -8.21 -11.58 7.31
CA ARG A 138 -9.19 -10.52 7.57
C ARG A 138 -8.85 -9.72 8.82
N ALA A 139 -9.05 -8.42 8.71
CA ALA A 139 -8.96 -7.45 9.80
C ALA A 139 -10.27 -6.69 9.99
N LYS A 140 -10.41 -6.04 11.15
CA LYS A 140 -11.49 -5.06 11.38
C LYS A 140 -11.29 -3.83 10.53
N ALA A 141 -12.38 -3.18 10.10
CA ALA A 141 -12.32 -1.98 9.26
C ALA A 141 -11.49 -0.84 9.90
N LYS A 142 -11.53 -0.71 11.25
CA LYS A 142 -10.74 0.28 11.99
C LYS A 142 -9.22 0.16 11.75
N ASN A 143 -8.72 -1.01 11.34
CA ASN A 143 -7.29 -1.23 11.15
C ASN A 143 -6.75 -0.49 9.93
N ALA A 144 -7.61 0.00 9.01
CA ALA A 144 -7.20 0.98 8.01
C ALA A 144 -6.50 2.21 8.63
N GLY A 145 -6.93 2.61 9.83
CA GLY A 145 -6.34 3.74 10.56
C GLY A 145 -4.91 3.49 11.05
N ILE A 146 -4.42 2.24 11.06
CA ILE A 146 -3.01 1.93 11.35
C ILE A 146 -2.11 2.59 10.31
N LEU A 147 -2.50 2.54 9.03
CA LEU A 147 -1.74 3.13 7.93
C LEU A 147 -1.70 4.66 8.05
N THR A 148 -2.85 5.30 8.29
CA THR A 148 -2.89 6.77 8.43
C THR A 148 -2.14 7.27 9.66
N GLU A 149 -2.25 6.60 10.81
CA GLU A 149 -1.46 6.93 12.01
C GLU A 149 0.04 6.64 11.81
N GLY A 150 0.38 5.81 10.83
CA GLY A 150 1.73 5.52 10.37
C GLY A 150 2.31 6.51 9.36
N SER A 151 1.57 7.56 8.97
CA SER A 151 1.93 8.51 7.91
C SER A 151 1.93 7.89 6.51
N VAL A 152 0.92 7.06 6.20
CA VAL A 152 0.67 6.47 4.88
C VAL A 152 -0.47 7.18 4.16
N GLU A 153 -0.23 7.57 2.91
CA GLU A 153 -1.20 8.28 2.06
C GLU A 153 -1.84 7.38 1.01
N VAL A 154 -1.14 6.33 0.54
CA VAL A 154 -1.63 5.43 -0.51
C VAL A 154 -1.51 3.97 -0.08
N ALA A 155 -2.59 3.21 -0.24
CA ALA A 155 -2.60 1.76 -0.04
C ALA A 155 -2.90 1.06 -1.37
N SER A 156 -1.95 0.24 -1.84
CA SER A 156 -2.22 -0.74 -2.90
C SER A 156 -3.08 -1.85 -2.33
N VAL A 157 -4.19 -2.17 -2.98
CA VAL A 157 -4.98 -3.38 -2.69
C VAL A 157 -4.75 -4.46 -3.75
N VAL A 158 -3.74 -4.30 -4.60
CA VAL A 158 -3.44 -5.24 -5.68
C VAL A 158 -2.51 -6.31 -5.14
N ASN A 159 -3.08 -7.44 -4.70
CA ASN A 159 -2.36 -8.59 -4.17
C ASN A 159 -3.22 -9.85 -4.18
N ASN A 160 -2.62 -11.00 -3.88
CA ASN A 160 -3.28 -12.31 -3.85
C ASN A 160 -4.27 -12.50 -2.67
N HIS A 161 -4.36 -11.54 -1.75
CA HIS A 161 -5.23 -11.60 -0.57
C HIS A 161 -6.43 -10.66 -0.62
N VAL A 162 -6.52 -9.79 -1.63
CA VAL A 162 -7.60 -8.78 -1.72
C VAL A 162 -8.99 -9.42 -1.87
N ASP A 163 -9.05 -10.59 -2.51
CA ASP A 163 -10.29 -11.32 -2.79
C ASP A 163 -10.52 -12.51 -1.86
N ASP A 164 -9.79 -12.60 -0.73
CA ASP A 164 -9.92 -13.69 0.24
C ASP A 164 -11.38 -13.92 0.66
N PHE A 165 -12.20 -12.87 0.67
CA PHE A 165 -13.62 -12.89 1.03
C PHE A 165 -14.55 -12.40 -0.10
N GLY A 166 -14.07 -12.48 -1.35
CA GLY A 166 -14.78 -12.12 -2.57
C GLY A 166 -15.14 -10.64 -2.72
N ASP A 167 -15.97 -10.31 -3.71
CA ASP A 167 -16.32 -8.94 -4.10
C ASP A 167 -16.82 -8.05 -2.94
N GLU A 168 -17.56 -8.64 -1.99
CA GLU A 168 -18.02 -7.91 -0.80
C GLU A 168 -16.85 -7.57 0.14
N GLY A 169 -15.90 -8.49 0.34
CA GLY A 169 -14.67 -8.25 1.11
C GLY A 169 -13.77 -7.22 0.44
N TYR A 170 -13.60 -7.31 -0.88
CA TYR A 170 -12.92 -6.28 -1.68
C TYR A 170 -13.55 -4.90 -1.49
N THR A 171 -14.88 -4.83 -1.66
CA THR A 171 -15.64 -3.58 -1.54
C THR A 171 -15.54 -2.97 -0.14
N ASP A 172 -15.61 -3.80 0.91
CA ASP A 172 -15.44 -3.37 2.29
C ASP A 172 -14.02 -2.85 2.54
N THR A 173 -13.01 -3.46 1.92
CA THR A 173 -11.60 -3.06 2.03
C THR A 173 -11.37 -1.68 1.45
N VAL A 174 -11.80 -1.46 0.19
CA VAL A 174 -11.69 -0.16 -0.48
C VAL A 174 -12.38 0.93 0.35
N LYS A 175 -13.63 0.69 0.78
CA LYS A 175 -14.38 1.65 1.61
C LYS A 175 -13.69 1.93 2.94
N SER A 176 -13.10 0.92 3.57
CA SER A 176 -12.41 1.09 4.86
C SER A 176 -11.19 2.00 4.71
N LEU A 177 -10.40 1.82 3.65
CA LEU A 177 -9.25 2.66 3.33
C LEU A 177 -9.66 4.10 2.96
N GLU A 178 -10.67 4.27 2.10
CA GLU A 178 -11.20 5.59 1.74
C GLU A 178 -11.77 6.34 2.95
N ASN A 179 -12.50 5.65 3.82
CA ASN A 179 -13.06 6.24 5.05
C ASN A 179 -11.97 6.64 6.06
N ALA A 180 -10.82 5.95 6.05
CA ALA A 180 -9.64 6.35 6.81
C ALA A 180 -8.88 7.52 6.16
N GLY A 181 -9.16 7.84 4.89
CA GLY A 181 -8.58 8.98 4.17
C GLY A 181 -7.39 8.64 3.28
N LEU A 182 -7.17 7.36 2.97
CA LEU A 182 -6.13 6.92 2.04
C LEU A 182 -6.62 7.02 0.59
N LEU A 183 -5.68 7.24 -0.33
CA LEU A 183 -5.87 6.91 -1.74
C LEU A 183 -5.70 5.40 -1.91
N VAL A 184 -6.54 4.78 -2.75
CA VAL A 184 -6.52 3.34 -2.99
C VAL A 184 -5.96 3.07 -4.38
N GLY A 185 -4.92 2.24 -4.45
CA GLY A 185 -4.39 1.71 -5.70
C GLY A 185 -5.11 0.42 -6.09
N GLU A 186 -5.94 0.49 -7.12
CA GLU A 186 -6.63 -0.65 -7.74
C GLU A 186 -5.85 -1.14 -8.98
N ASP A 187 -6.11 -2.38 -9.41
CA ASP A 187 -5.31 -3.04 -10.45
C ASP A 187 -5.39 -2.30 -11.78
N CYS A 188 -4.24 -1.80 -12.22
CA CYS A 188 -4.04 -1.02 -13.45
C CYS A 188 -4.92 0.24 -13.55
N VAL A 189 -5.38 0.79 -12.42
CA VAL A 189 -6.12 2.07 -12.35
C VAL A 189 -5.17 3.18 -11.87
N PRO A 190 -4.86 4.20 -12.70
CA PRO A 190 -3.95 5.26 -12.29
C PRO A 190 -4.46 6.10 -11.10
N VAL A 191 -3.63 6.22 -10.07
CA VAL A 191 -3.82 7.14 -8.93
C VAL A 191 -2.92 8.34 -9.12
N TYR A 192 -3.41 9.55 -8.84
CA TYR A 192 -2.64 10.78 -8.97
C TYR A 192 -2.55 11.56 -7.66
N PHE A 193 -1.37 12.06 -7.35
CA PHE A 193 -1.12 12.96 -6.23
C PHE A 193 -0.08 14.02 -6.62
N GLU A 194 -0.08 15.15 -5.92
CA GLU A 194 0.77 16.29 -6.29
C GLU A 194 1.32 16.97 -5.04
N LYS A 195 2.61 17.31 -5.08
CA LYS A 195 3.25 18.14 -4.08
C LYS A 195 4.31 19.00 -4.75
N ASN A 196 4.46 20.24 -4.27
CA ASN A 196 5.47 21.19 -4.77
C ASN A 196 5.48 21.38 -6.29
N GLY A 197 4.34 21.23 -6.98
CA GLY A 197 4.21 21.37 -8.43
C GLY A 197 4.77 20.21 -9.25
N ILE A 198 5.03 19.07 -8.61
CA ILE A 198 5.35 17.79 -9.25
C ILE A 198 4.13 16.89 -9.11
N LYS A 199 3.47 16.60 -10.22
CA LYS A 199 2.33 15.68 -10.28
C LYS A 199 2.84 14.27 -10.52
N ILE A 200 2.50 13.36 -9.63
CA ILE A 200 2.92 11.97 -9.67
C ILE A 200 1.71 11.13 -10.03
N GLY A 201 1.94 10.14 -10.86
CA GLY A 201 0.98 9.08 -11.13
C GLY A 201 1.54 7.73 -10.70
N LEU A 202 0.69 6.91 -10.09
CA LEU A 202 1.00 5.58 -9.59
C LEU A 202 0.07 4.57 -10.27
N VAL A 203 0.63 3.47 -10.76
CA VAL A 203 -0.09 2.28 -11.20
C VAL A 203 0.26 1.15 -10.26
N CYS A 204 -0.75 0.62 -9.56
CA CYS A 204 -0.63 -0.64 -8.84
C CYS A 204 -1.03 -1.79 -9.76
N CYS A 205 -0.29 -2.90 -9.78
CA CYS A 205 -0.62 -4.00 -10.68
C CYS A 205 -0.18 -5.39 -10.18
N ASN A 206 -0.85 -6.42 -10.66
CA ASN A 206 -0.37 -7.80 -10.54
C ASN A 206 0.74 -8.07 -11.58
N LEU A 207 1.79 -8.82 -11.20
CA LEU A 207 2.86 -9.22 -12.13
C LEU A 207 3.34 -10.66 -11.88
N TRP A 208 2.56 -11.61 -12.35
CA TRP A 208 2.78 -13.06 -12.32
C TRP A 208 3.42 -13.61 -13.60
N GLY A 209 3.53 -12.78 -14.62
CA GLY A 209 4.16 -13.14 -15.89
C GLY A 209 4.28 -11.94 -16.82
N GLN A 210 5.24 -12.00 -17.75
CA GLN A 210 5.49 -10.94 -18.73
C GLN A 210 4.26 -10.63 -19.61
N TRP A 211 3.34 -11.58 -19.79
CA TRP A 211 2.10 -11.38 -20.54
C TRP A 211 1.17 -10.31 -19.92
N GLN A 212 1.34 -9.96 -18.64
CA GLN A 212 0.57 -8.90 -18.00
C GLN A 212 1.07 -7.49 -18.34
N LEU A 213 2.26 -7.36 -18.94
CA LEU A 213 2.84 -6.06 -19.25
C LEU A 213 1.91 -5.16 -20.08
N GLY A 214 1.17 -5.72 -21.05
CA GLY A 214 0.29 -4.91 -21.89
C GLY A 214 -0.76 -4.12 -21.10
N PHE A 215 -1.27 -4.67 -19.98
CA PHE A 215 -2.22 -3.95 -19.12
C PHE A 215 -1.54 -2.80 -18.36
N VAL A 216 -0.30 -3.02 -17.92
CA VAL A 216 0.51 -2.01 -17.22
C VAL A 216 0.89 -0.88 -18.17
N GLU A 217 1.31 -1.22 -19.40
CA GLU A 217 1.62 -0.27 -20.47
C GLU A 217 0.40 0.58 -20.84
N ASP A 218 -0.77 -0.04 -21.05
CA ASP A 218 -2.02 0.68 -21.32
C ASP A 218 -2.33 1.72 -20.22
N ALA A 219 -2.14 1.35 -18.95
CA ALA A 219 -2.34 2.25 -17.81
C ALA A 219 -1.31 3.40 -17.78
N LEU A 220 -0.03 3.11 -18.07
CA LEU A 220 1.03 4.12 -18.14
C LEU A 220 0.84 5.07 -19.32
N GLU A 221 0.34 4.59 -20.46
CA GLU A 221 -0.01 5.40 -21.62
C GLU A 221 -1.19 6.34 -21.31
N GLU A 222 -2.19 5.87 -20.55
CA GLU A 222 -3.30 6.71 -20.08
C GLU A 222 -2.80 7.92 -19.26
N MET A 223 -1.63 7.81 -18.61
CA MET A 223 -1.05 8.84 -17.76
C MET A 223 -0.17 9.86 -18.48
N ALA A 224 0.16 9.66 -19.77
CA ALA A 224 1.24 10.38 -20.47
C ALA A 224 1.23 11.91 -20.32
N ASP A 225 0.07 12.56 -20.48
CA ASP A 225 -0.06 14.03 -20.35
C ASP A 225 -0.69 14.45 -19.01
N LYS A 226 -0.89 13.50 -18.10
CA LYS A 226 -1.63 13.70 -16.85
C LYS A 226 -0.71 13.85 -15.64
N CYS A 227 0.55 13.46 -15.69
CA CYS A 227 1.50 13.62 -14.59
C CYS A 227 2.92 13.87 -15.11
N ASP A 228 3.80 14.36 -14.23
CA ASP A 228 5.22 14.58 -14.52
C ASP A 228 6.06 13.32 -14.31
N TYR A 229 5.69 12.48 -13.34
CA TYR A 229 6.45 11.31 -12.91
C TYR A 229 5.53 10.09 -12.75
N LYS A 230 5.92 8.93 -13.26
CA LYS A 230 5.10 7.71 -13.30
C LYS A 230 5.77 6.55 -12.57
N ILE A 231 5.00 5.90 -11.73
CA ILE A 231 5.47 4.83 -10.84
C ILE A 231 4.67 3.56 -11.11
N VAL A 232 5.37 2.44 -11.22
CA VAL A 232 4.76 1.11 -11.17
C VAL A 232 5.03 0.52 -9.79
N PHE A 233 3.97 0.12 -9.07
CA PHE A 233 4.07 -0.63 -7.83
C PHE A 233 3.37 -1.97 -7.99
N PHE A 234 4.13 -3.04 -8.22
CA PHE A 234 3.57 -4.34 -8.57
C PHE A 234 3.58 -5.33 -7.40
N HIS A 235 2.69 -6.32 -7.46
CA HIS A 235 2.65 -7.49 -6.59
C HIS A 235 2.87 -8.76 -7.42
N GLY A 236 3.94 -9.50 -7.16
CA GLY A 236 4.21 -10.76 -7.85
C GLY A 236 5.65 -11.29 -7.75
N GLY A 237 5.84 -12.54 -8.16
CA GLY A 237 7.08 -13.30 -8.00
C GLY A 237 6.84 -14.62 -7.28
N THR A 238 7.91 -15.40 -7.06
CA THR A 238 7.87 -16.56 -6.15
C THR A 238 8.16 -16.14 -4.71
N GLU A 239 7.33 -16.57 -3.76
CA GLU A 239 7.53 -16.36 -2.31
C GLU A 239 8.87 -16.91 -1.81
N GLY A 240 9.48 -16.22 -0.84
CA GLY A 240 10.72 -16.63 -0.19
C GLY A 240 11.98 -16.53 -1.06
N ARG A 241 11.85 -16.16 -2.35
CA ARG A 241 12.97 -16.11 -3.28
C ARG A 241 13.65 -14.74 -3.23
N HIS A 242 14.89 -14.69 -2.73
CA HIS A 242 15.68 -13.45 -2.65
C HIS A 242 16.22 -12.92 -3.98
N MET A 243 16.15 -13.72 -5.07
CA MET A 243 16.47 -13.27 -6.42
C MET A 243 15.19 -13.23 -7.27
N PRO A 244 14.91 -12.17 -8.03
CA PRO A 244 13.70 -12.11 -8.84
C PRO A 244 13.67 -13.21 -9.90
N ASP A 245 12.46 -13.67 -10.22
CA ASP A 245 12.20 -14.60 -11.32
C ASP A 245 12.62 -14.02 -12.68
N ASN A 246 13.08 -14.85 -13.61
CA ASN A 246 13.53 -14.37 -14.93
C ASN A 246 12.42 -13.60 -15.66
N TYR A 247 11.18 -14.08 -15.64
CA TYR A 247 10.05 -13.37 -16.26
C TYR A 247 9.83 -11.98 -15.65
N LYS A 248 10.11 -11.85 -14.34
CA LYS A 248 9.94 -10.61 -13.59
C LYS A 248 11.07 -9.63 -13.90
N ILE A 249 12.30 -10.14 -14.05
CA ILE A 249 13.45 -9.39 -14.55
C ILE A 249 13.14 -8.87 -15.96
N ASP A 250 12.74 -9.75 -16.88
CA ASP A 250 12.41 -9.35 -18.26
C ASP A 250 11.31 -8.30 -18.29
N ALA A 251 10.24 -8.52 -17.53
CA ALA A 251 9.12 -7.59 -17.49
C ALA A 251 9.50 -6.20 -16.96
N CYS A 252 10.23 -6.12 -15.85
CA CYS A 252 10.63 -4.84 -15.27
C CYS A 252 11.67 -4.10 -16.14
N ARG A 253 12.61 -4.84 -16.75
CA ARG A 253 13.59 -4.25 -17.66
C ARG A 253 12.93 -3.73 -18.93
N GLU A 254 11.98 -4.46 -19.52
CA GLU A 254 11.20 -4.00 -20.67
C GLU A 254 10.43 -2.71 -20.36
N LEU A 255 9.75 -2.64 -19.19
CA LEU A 255 9.08 -1.41 -18.75
C LEU A 255 10.04 -0.25 -18.57
N ALA A 256 11.22 -0.47 -17.97
CA ALA A 256 12.24 0.56 -17.81
C ALA A 256 12.77 1.06 -19.17
N GLU A 257 13.11 0.15 -20.08
CA GLU A 257 13.63 0.45 -21.42
C GLU A 257 12.59 1.12 -22.33
N SER A 258 11.29 0.90 -22.08
CA SER A 258 10.20 1.53 -22.85
C SER A 258 10.14 3.06 -22.71
N GLY A 259 10.65 3.60 -21.58
CA GLY A 259 10.50 5.00 -21.21
C GLY A 259 9.09 5.41 -20.78
N LEU A 260 8.20 4.44 -20.50
CA LEU A 260 6.82 4.69 -20.04
C LEU A 260 6.72 5.01 -18.55
N CYS A 261 7.71 4.63 -17.74
CA CYS A 261 7.73 4.85 -16.29
C CYS A 261 9.10 5.36 -15.82
N ASP A 262 9.12 5.94 -14.62
CA ASP A 262 10.31 6.56 -14.02
C ASP A 262 10.81 5.81 -12.78
N LEU A 263 9.98 4.93 -12.21
CA LEU A 263 10.28 4.12 -11.03
C LEU A 263 9.46 2.83 -11.02
N ILE A 264 10.09 1.71 -10.68
CA ILE A 264 9.42 0.41 -10.50
C ILE A 264 9.73 -0.11 -9.09
N VAL A 265 8.69 -0.47 -8.34
CA VAL A 265 8.79 -1.05 -7.00
C VAL A 265 7.93 -2.31 -6.95
N GLY A 266 8.42 -3.37 -6.30
CA GLY A 266 7.76 -4.65 -6.18
C GLY A 266 7.48 -5.05 -4.73
N ALA A 267 6.45 -5.86 -4.57
CA ALA A 267 6.00 -6.52 -3.34
C ALA A 267 5.68 -8.00 -3.67
N HIS A 268 5.23 -8.78 -2.67
CA HIS A 268 4.84 -10.21 -2.71
C HIS A 268 5.85 -11.25 -2.24
N PRO A 269 7.12 -11.30 -2.68
CA PRO A 269 8.01 -12.40 -2.28
C PRO A 269 8.22 -12.56 -0.77
N HIS A 270 7.71 -11.62 0.05
CA HIS A 270 7.84 -11.57 1.51
C HIS A 270 9.29 -11.49 2.00
N VAL A 271 10.23 -11.27 1.08
CA VAL A 271 11.67 -11.12 1.32
C VAL A 271 12.22 -9.99 0.45
N LEU A 272 13.36 -9.41 0.87
CA LEU A 272 14.05 -8.41 0.06
C LEU A 272 14.63 -9.03 -1.21
N GLN A 273 14.44 -8.33 -2.33
CA GLN A 273 15.14 -8.57 -3.60
C GLN A 273 15.95 -7.32 -4.00
N PRO A 274 16.91 -7.45 -4.93
CA PRO A 274 17.84 -6.36 -5.23
C PRO A 274 17.20 -5.09 -5.80
N LEU A 275 17.95 -3.99 -5.68
CA LEU A 275 17.74 -2.74 -6.41
C LEU A 275 18.63 -2.73 -7.66
N GLU A 276 18.01 -2.52 -8.82
CA GLU A 276 18.69 -2.35 -10.10
C GLU A 276 18.38 -0.95 -10.67
N VAL A 277 19.23 -0.44 -11.56
CA VAL A 277 18.92 0.75 -12.36
C VAL A 277 19.12 0.38 -13.83
N VAL A 278 18.06 0.48 -14.63
CA VAL A 278 18.07 0.20 -16.07
C VAL A 278 17.61 1.44 -16.81
N ASP A 279 18.41 1.91 -17.77
CA ASP A 279 18.16 3.15 -18.52
C ASP A 279 17.81 4.39 -17.67
N GLY A 280 18.34 4.43 -16.43
CA GLY A 280 18.11 5.52 -15.48
C GLY A 280 16.86 5.33 -14.60
N VAL A 281 16.06 4.29 -14.82
CA VAL A 281 14.88 3.91 -14.03
C VAL A 281 15.30 2.97 -12.90
N PRO A 282 15.11 3.34 -11.62
CA PRO A 282 15.32 2.41 -10.51
C PRO A 282 14.24 1.33 -10.46
N ILE A 283 14.66 0.10 -10.17
CA ILE A 283 13.82 -1.09 -10.06
C ILE A 283 14.12 -1.78 -8.73
N MET A 284 13.20 -1.70 -7.77
CA MET A 284 13.28 -2.43 -6.51
C MET A 284 12.35 -3.66 -6.60
N TYR A 285 12.89 -4.85 -6.86
CA TYR A 285 12.07 -6.02 -7.24
C TYR A 285 11.18 -6.59 -6.13
N SER A 286 11.54 -6.36 -4.87
CA SER A 286 10.75 -6.68 -3.69
C SER A 286 11.27 -5.94 -2.47
N ILE A 287 10.40 -5.22 -1.77
CA ILE A 287 10.71 -4.54 -0.51
C ILE A 287 10.40 -5.39 0.75
N GLY A 288 9.89 -6.62 0.57
CA GLY A 288 9.65 -7.59 1.64
C GLY A 288 8.44 -7.24 2.53
N ASN A 289 8.36 -7.91 3.68
CA ASN A 289 7.31 -7.66 4.69
C ASN A 289 7.49 -6.33 5.40
N PHE A 290 6.41 -5.70 5.88
CA PHE A 290 6.52 -4.52 6.75
C PHE A 290 5.73 -4.70 8.05
N CYS A 291 4.47 -4.25 8.15
CA CYS A 291 3.62 -4.56 9.32
C CYS A 291 2.85 -5.86 9.04
N PHE A 292 3.47 -6.99 9.34
CA PHE A 292 3.05 -8.28 8.79
C PHE A 292 2.50 -9.23 9.83
N ALA A 293 1.18 -9.47 9.82
CA ALA A 293 0.49 -10.38 10.72
C ALA A 293 0.29 -11.81 10.18
N GLY A 294 0.82 -12.11 8.98
CA GLY A 294 0.63 -13.42 8.35
C GLY A 294 1.26 -14.59 9.11
N ASN A 295 2.28 -14.35 9.93
CA ASN A 295 2.83 -15.33 10.86
C ASN A 295 3.63 -14.69 12.02
N ASN A 296 4.00 -15.51 13.03
CA ASN A 296 4.70 -15.07 14.25
C ASN A 296 6.22 -14.89 14.09
N TYR A 297 6.81 -15.36 13.00
CA TYR A 297 8.25 -15.36 12.74
C TYR A 297 8.56 -15.06 11.27
N PRO A 298 8.13 -13.90 10.74
CA PRO A 298 8.32 -13.60 9.33
C PRO A 298 9.82 -13.35 9.06
N GLU A 299 10.22 -13.37 7.78
CA GLU A 299 11.52 -12.82 7.38
C GLU A 299 11.65 -11.42 7.98
N ASN A 300 12.69 -11.20 8.79
CA ASN A 300 12.76 -10.01 9.64
C ASN A 300 13.53 -8.86 8.98
N LYS A 301 14.08 -9.05 7.77
CA LYS A 301 14.80 -8.01 7.04
C LYS A 301 13.87 -7.32 6.04
N THR A 302 13.72 -6.02 6.19
CA THR A 302 12.91 -5.17 5.30
C THR A 302 13.53 -3.77 5.14
N VAL A 303 12.92 -2.93 4.32
CA VAL A 303 13.36 -1.55 4.09
C VAL A 303 12.17 -0.60 4.02
N ILE A 304 12.42 0.67 4.34
CA ILE A 304 11.67 1.77 3.73
C ILE A 304 12.51 2.20 2.52
N PHE A 305 11.96 2.00 1.33
CA PHE A 305 12.59 2.45 0.09
C PHE A 305 12.11 3.87 -0.21
N GLN A 306 13.04 4.81 -0.37
CA GLN A 306 12.70 6.21 -0.60
C GLN A 306 13.17 6.68 -1.97
N ALA A 307 12.35 7.47 -2.64
CA ALA A 307 12.68 8.14 -3.89
C ALA A 307 12.42 9.64 -3.72
N THR A 308 13.46 10.46 -3.89
CA THR A 308 13.33 11.92 -3.93
C THR A 308 13.39 12.39 -5.37
N ILE A 309 12.28 12.94 -5.85
CA ILE A 309 12.13 13.49 -7.19
C ILE A 309 12.39 14.98 -7.11
N THR A 310 13.43 15.46 -7.80
CA THR A 310 13.72 16.89 -7.92
C THR A 310 13.37 17.37 -9.32
N LYS A 311 12.58 18.44 -9.41
CA LYS A 311 12.27 19.18 -10.63
C LYS A 311 13.10 20.46 -10.65
N ASP A 312 14.00 20.56 -11.61
CA ASP A 312 14.85 21.75 -11.75
C ASP A 312 14.08 22.93 -12.35
N SER A 313 14.70 24.11 -12.33
CA SER A 313 14.14 25.33 -12.95
C SER A 313 13.81 25.23 -14.45
N ALA A 314 14.38 24.26 -15.18
CA ALA A 314 14.09 23.98 -16.59
C ALA A 314 12.95 22.97 -16.77
N GLY A 315 12.46 22.37 -15.68
CA GLY A 315 11.40 21.37 -15.65
C GLY A 315 11.90 19.92 -15.80
N SER A 316 13.21 19.69 -15.81
CA SER A 316 13.79 18.34 -15.86
C SER A 316 13.63 17.65 -14.51
N LEU A 317 13.30 16.36 -14.53
CA LEU A 317 13.23 15.54 -13.32
C LEU A 317 14.51 14.73 -13.11
N THR A 318 14.86 14.53 -11.85
CA THR A 318 15.89 13.58 -11.42
C THR A 318 15.42 12.82 -10.19
N THR A 319 15.74 11.53 -10.12
CA THR A 319 15.39 10.66 -9.00
C THR A 319 16.65 10.32 -8.20
N GLU A 320 16.63 10.56 -6.89
CA GLU A 320 17.62 10.02 -5.95
C GLU A 320 16.95 8.99 -5.05
N THR A 321 17.52 7.78 -4.97
CA THR A 321 16.99 6.69 -4.14
C THR A 321 17.76 6.58 -2.82
N ASN A 322 17.05 6.28 -1.74
CA ASN A 322 17.63 5.98 -0.42
C ASN A 322 16.99 4.71 0.16
N ILE A 323 17.78 3.94 0.89
CA ILE A 323 17.32 2.72 1.59
C ILE A 323 17.44 2.98 3.09
N VAL A 324 16.34 2.80 3.81
CA VAL A 324 16.34 2.81 5.28
C VAL A 324 16.13 1.37 5.77
N PRO A 325 17.20 0.67 6.19
CA PRO A 325 17.09 -0.70 6.70
C PRO A 325 16.17 -0.76 7.93
N CYS A 326 15.23 -1.69 7.91
CA CYS A 326 14.25 -1.89 8.97
C CYS A 326 14.15 -3.36 9.34
N TYR A 327 13.78 -3.61 10.59
CA TYR A 327 13.21 -4.87 11.01
C TYR A 327 11.71 -4.86 10.78
N VAL A 328 11.13 -6.02 10.48
CA VAL A 328 9.67 -6.26 10.53
C VAL A 328 9.19 -6.22 11.98
N TYR A 329 9.99 -6.77 12.88
CA TYR A 329 9.71 -6.81 14.31
C TYR A 329 10.97 -6.78 15.17
N THR A 330 10.82 -6.43 16.44
CA THR A 330 11.91 -6.43 17.41
C THR A 330 11.62 -7.39 18.55
N GLY A 331 12.61 -8.19 18.94
CA GLY A 331 12.49 -9.16 20.02
C GLY A 331 12.47 -10.60 19.51
N PRO A 332 12.10 -11.57 20.37
CA PRO A 332 12.17 -12.99 20.03
C PRO A 332 11.05 -13.48 19.11
N TYR A 333 9.95 -12.74 18.99
CA TYR A 333 8.79 -13.04 18.13
C TYR A 333 8.16 -11.75 17.62
N ASN A 334 7.29 -11.88 16.61
CA ASN A 334 6.64 -10.76 15.95
C ASN A 334 5.79 -9.94 16.93
N ASN A 335 6.16 -8.67 17.08
CA ASN A 335 5.42 -7.69 17.87
C ASN A 335 4.67 -6.68 16.98
N TRP A 336 4.53 -7.00 15.68
CA TRP A 336 3.73 -6.28 14.68
C TRP A 336 4.15 -4.82 14.46
N GLN A 337 5.40 -4.48 14.78
CA GLN A 337 5.87 -3.10 14.83
C GLN A 337 7.25 -2.98 14.17
N PRO A 338 7.30 -2.58 12.89
CA PRO A 338 8.54 -2.36 12.17
C PRO A 338 9.42 -1.33 12.86
N ALA A 339 10.73 -1.51 12.77
CA ALA A 339 11.68 -0.65 13.47
C ALA A 339 12.91 -0.37 12.62
N VAL A 340 13.36 0.89 12.58
CA VAL A 340 14.62 1.24 11.92
C VAL A 340 15.77 0.49 12.58
N ILE A 341 16.57 -0.21 11.78
CA ILE A 341 17.77 -0.90 12.27
C ILE A 341 18.77 0.14 12.73
N THR A 342 19.37 -0.07 13.90
CA THR A 342 20.50 0.74 14.39
C THR A 342 21.81 -0.02 14.39
N ASP A 343 21.76 -1.36 14.43
CA ASP A 343 22.95 -2.21 14.40
C ASP A 343 23.71 -2.07 13.06
N PRO A 344 25.02 -1.77 13.08
CA PRO A 344 25.80 -1.58 11.87
C PRO A 344 25.95 -2.82 11.00
N GLN A 345 26.01 -4.02 11.59
CA GLN A 345 26.15 -5.27 10.85
C GLN A 345 24.84 -5.62 10.15
N ASP A 346 23.71 -5.53 10.86
CA ASP A 346 22.40 -5.81 10.26
C ASP A 346 22.06 -4.82 9.14
N LYS A 347 22.48 -3.54 9.28
CA LYS A 347 22.44 -2.58 8.17
C LYS A 347 23.28 -3.04 6.99
N ALA A 348 24.53 -3.45 7.24
CA ALA A 348 25.43 -3.87 6.18
C ALA A 348 24.89 -5.11 5.43
N ASP A 349 24.26 -6.05 6.15
CA ASP A 349 23.62 -7.22 5.59
C ASP A 349 22.46 -6.85 4.65
N ILE A 350 21.54 -5.98 5.09
CA ILE A 350 20.44 -5.52 4.24
C ILE A 350 20.98 -4.77 3.02
N MET A 351 21.96 -3.89 3.21
CA MET A 351 22.58 -3.20 2.08
C MET A 351 23.29 -4.18 1.13
N ALA A 352 23.84 -5.29 1.60
CA ALA A 352 24.43 -6.31 0.74
C ALA A 352 23.35 -7.04 -0.09
N MET A 353 22.20 -7.37 0.52
CA MET A 353 21.06 -7.97 -0.19
C MET A 353 20.54 -7.04 -1.28
N VAL A 354 20.30 -5.77 -0.95
CA VAL A 354 19.78 -4.77 -1.91
C VAL A 354 20.78 -4.48 -3.04
N ASN A 355 22.09 -4.47 -2.75
CA ASN A 355 23.12 -4.22 -3.76
C ASN A 355 23.60 -5.51 -4.48
N THR A 356 22.97 -6.66 -4.23
CA THR A 356 23.33 -7.89 -4.93
C THR A 356 23.02 -7.74 -6.42
N PRO A 357 23.96 -8.02 -7.34
CA PRO A 357 23.67 -7.94 -8.77
C PRO A 357 22.50 -8.84 -9.16
N VAL A 358 21.60 -8.33 -10.01
CA VAL A 358 20.50 -9.12 -10.55
C VAL A 358 21.06 -10.17 -11.51
N GLU A 359 20.99 -11.44 -11.11
CA GLU A 359 21.45 -12.56 -11.91
C GLU A 359 20.30 -13.10 -12.76
N TYR A 360 20.49 -13.07 -14.09
CA TYR A 360 19.57 -13.70 -15.03
C TYR A 360 19.99 -15.15 -15.25
N THR A 361 19.14 -16.09 -14.86
CA THR A 361 19.44 -17.52 -15.05
C THR A 361 18.95 -17.96 -16.41
N VAL A 362 19.86 -18.44 -17.28
CA VAL A 362 19.41 -19.11 -18.50
C VAL A 362 18.93 -20.49 -18.10
N GLU A 363 17.61 -20.64 -17.93
CA GLU A 363 17.01 -21.97 -17.81
C GLU A 363 17.31 -22.74 -19.10
N THR A 364 18.29 -23.64 -19.05
CA THR A 364 18.47 -24.60 -20.12
C THR A 364 17.33 -25.59 -19.98
N GLU A 365 16.36 -25.52 -20.88
CA GLU A 365 15.41 -26.61 -21.14
C GLU A 365 16.16 -27.94 -21.02
N PRO A 366 15.72 -28.87 -20.16
CA PRO A 366 16.36 -30.18 -20.10
C PRO A 366 16.31 -30.76 -21.50
N THR A 367 17.48 -31.04 -22.09
CA THR A 367 17.56 -31.76 -23.36
C THR A 367 17.00 -33.16 -23.12
N THR A 368 15.69 -33.31 -23.28
CA THR A 368 15.03 -34.61 -23.29
C THR A 368 15.43 -35.29 -24.59
N THR A 369 16.42 -36.19 -24.52
CA THR A 369 16.49 -37.27 -25.50
C THR A 369 15.22 -38.10 -25.34
N ALA A 370 14.27 -37.93 -26.26
CA ALA A 370 12.99 -38.60 -26.26
C ALA A 370 13.14 -40.13 -26.22
N PRO A 371 12.48 -40.84 -25.27
CA PRO A 371 11.98 -42.17 -25.50
C PRO A 371 10.60 -42.09 -26.20
N GLU A 372 10.33 -43.07 -27.04
CA GLU A 372 9.12 -43.18 -27.86
C GLU A 372 7.80 -43.16 -27.04
N GLU A 373 6.81 -42.48 -27.63
CA GLU A 373 5.35 -42.48 -27.38
C GLU A 373 4.80 -43.07 -26.06
N SER A 374 4.22 -42.21 -25.21
CA SER A 374 2.81 -42.37 -24.80
C SER A 374 2.24 -41.04 -24.27
N SER A 375 0.94 -40.86 -24.46
CA SER A 375 0.20 -39.60 -24.37
C SER A 375 -0.09 -39.09 -22.95
N SER A 376 -0.30 -37.77 -22.89
CA SER A 376 -1.03 -36.97 -21.90
C SER A 376 -0.42 -36.79 -20.50
N ALA A 377 0.10 -35.59 -20.25
CA ALA A 377 -0.19 -34.81 -19.04
C ALA A 377 0.26 -33.36 -19.28
N TYR A 378 -0.62 -32.41 -18.98
CA TYR A 378 -0.28 -31.00 -18.79
C TYR A 378 0.66 -30.90 -17.58
N GLN A 379 1.74 -30.12 -17.68
CA GLN A 379 2.58 -29.79 -16.53
C GLN A 379 1.88 -28.69 -15.72
N GLU A 380 1.44 -29.05 -14.52
CA GLU A 380 1.12 -28.12 -13.44
C GLU A 380 2.44 -27.56 -12.87
N TYR A 381 2.46 -26.25 -12.63
CA TYR A 381 3.45 -25.61 -11.78
C TYR A 381 2.93 -25.73 -10.34
N THR A 382 3.64 -26.49 -9.51
CA THR A 382 3.37 -26.58 -8.08
C THR A 382 4.13 -25.47 -7.35
N GLU A 383 3.45 -24.74 -6.48
CA GLU A 383 4.08 -23.91 -5.46
C GLU A 383 4.94 -24.80 -4.55
N ASP A 384 6.26 -24.65 -4.62
CA ASP A 384 7.18 -25.30 -3.67
C ASP A 384 7.15 -24.49 -2.36
N ILE A 385 6.19 -24.84 -1.50
CA ILE A 385 6.11 -24.35 -0.12
C ILE A 385 7.24 -24.97 0.70
N ILE A 386 8.05 -24.12 1.33
CA ILE A 386 9.04 -24.54 2.34
C ILE A 386 8.29 -24.96 3.60
N TYR A 387 8.34 -26.26 3.91
CA TYR A 387 7.89 -26.82 5.19
C TYR A 387 8.84 -26.42 6.31
N PHE A 388 8.37 -25.65 7.29
CA PHE A 388 9.11 -25.37 8.53
C PHE A 388 8.76 -26.44 9.57
N PRO A 389 9.76 -27.18 10.12
CA PRO A 389 9.48 -28.21 11.11
C PRO A 389 9.07 -27.56 12.45
N GLU A 390 7.87 -27.86 12.92
CA GLU A 390 7.58 -27.85 14.36
C GLU A 390 8.35 -29.00 14.99
N GLU A 391 9.44 -28.70 15.69
CA GLU A 391 9.88 -29.41 16.89
C GLU A 391 11.14 -28.74 17.44
N THR A 392 11.05 -28.15 18.64
CA THR A 392 12.22 -28.12 19.54
C THR A 392 11.80 -28.64 20.90
N GLU A 393 12.47 -29.73 21.28
CA GLU A 393 12.41 -30.34 22.59
C GLU A 393 12.72 -29.30 23.68
N ILE A 394 11.86 -29.30 24.70
CA ILE A 394 12.05 -28.54 25.93
C ILE A 394 13.28 -29.12 26.64
N TYR A 395 14.42 -28.45 26.54
CA TYR A 395 15.54 -28.65 27.46
C TYR A 395 15.18 -28.01 28.80
N THR A 396 14.88 -28.85 29.79
CA THR A 396 14.80 -28.42 31.19
C THR A 396 16.21 -28.17 31.71
N GLU A 397 16.63 -26.90 31.80
CA GLU A 397 17.76 -26.50 32.66
C GLU A 397 17.25 -26.16 34.06
N GLU A 398 17.92 -26.75 35.05
CA GLU A 398 17.66 -26.67 36.48
C GLU A 398 17.71 -25.22 36.98
N PHE A 399 16.60 -24.75 37.55
CA PHE A 399 16.58 -23.51 38.31
C PHE A 399 17.13 -23.74 39.73
N TYR A 400 18.11 -22.92 40.07
CA TYR A 400 18.74 -22.78 41.38
C TYR A 400 17.73 -22.18 42.39
N GLU A 401 17.48 -22.90 43.49
CA GLU A 401 16.64 -22.46 44.61
C GLU A 401 17.24 -21.25 45.34
N PRO A 402 16.40 -20.33 45.84
CA PRO A 402 16.70 -19.60 47.06
C PRO A 402 15.73 -19.98 48.20
N GLU A 403 16.33 -19.95 49.38
CA GLU A 403 15.89 -20.50 50.67
C GLU A 403 14.52 -20.05 51.17
N GLU A 404 13.96 -20.94 52.00
CA GLU A 404 12.75 -20.83 52.81
C GLU A 404 12.65 -19.53 53.62
N ASP A 405 11.42 -19.02 53.75
CA ASP A 405 10.94 -18.63 55.07
C ASP A 405 9.41 -18.74 55.17
N THR A 406 9.00 -19.40 56.25
CA THR A 406 7.67 -19.84 56.68
C THR A 406 6.64 -18.72 56.92
N TYR A 407 5.33 -18.97 56.69
CA TYR A 407 4.32 -19.03 57.77
C TYR A 407 2.84 -19.16 57.29
N TYR A 408 2.15 -20.08 57.99
CA TYR A 408 0.71 -20.23 58.32
C TYR A 408 -0.33 -20.78 57.33
N GLU A 409 -0.96 -21.83 57.85
CA GLU A 409 -2.16 -22.60 57.47
C GLU A 409 -3.43 -21.74 57.34
N ASP A 410 -4.34 -22.10 56.43
CA ASP A 410 -5.67 -22.61 56.83
C ASP A 410 -6.52 -23.09 55.62
N VAL A 411 -6.85 -24.38 55.70
CA VAL A 411 -8.04 -25.14 55.31
C VAL A 411 -9.22 -24.37 54.67
N TYR A 412 -9.75 -24.87 53.54
CA TYR A 412 -11.17 -25.23 53.34
C TYR A 412 -11.33 -26.07 52.06
N GLU A 413 -11.67 -27.35 52.24
CA GLU A 413 -12.33 -28.21 51.27
C GLU A 413 -13.76 -27.71 51.03
N ASP A 414 -14.25 -27.79 49.80
CA ASP A 414 -15.65 -28.20 49.55
C ASP A 414 -15.79 -28.76 48.13
N GLU A 415 -16.20 -30.02 48.11
CA GLU A 415 -16.60 -30.83 46.96
C GLU A 415 -17.90 -30.31 46.34
N TYR A 416 -18.01 -30.35 45.02
CA TYR A 416 -19.31 -30.57 44.35
C TYR A 416 -19.10 -31.41 43.10
N GLU A 417 -19.33 -32.71 43.25
CA GLU A 417 -19.77 -33.62 42.18
C GLU A 417 -21.17 -33.19 41.68
N ASN A 418 -21.38 -33.26 40.37
CA ASN A 418 -22.68 -33.64 39.84
C ASN A 418 -22.49 -34.31 38.47
N ASP A 419 -22.66 -35.62 38.48
CA ASP A 419 -22.90 -36.50 37.35
C ASP A 419 -24.16 -36.09 36.59
N TYR A 420 -24.11 -36.14 35.27
CA TYR A 420 -25.23 -36.56 34.42
C TYR A 420 -24.66 -37.17 33.12
N GLU A 421 -24.52 -38.51 33.13
CA GLU A 421 -24.58 -39.35 31.93
C GLU A 421 -26.06 -39.55 31.55
N ASP A 422 -26.39 -39.45 30.26
CA ASP A 422 -27.01 -40.55 29.49
C ASP A 422 -27.37 -40.08 28.06
N ASP A 423 -26.64 -40.66 27.10
CA ASP A 423 -27.08 -41.29 25.86
C ASP A 423 -28.25 -40.73 25.02
N TYR A 424 -28.00 -40.64 23.71
CA TYR A 424 -28.74 -41.28 22.60
C TYR A 424 -28.55 -40.49 21.30
N TYR A 425 -27.78 -41.02 20.33
CA TYR A 425 -28.01 -40.79 18.90
C TYR A 425 -27.43 -41.95 18.08
N GLU A 426 -28.29 -42.89 17.70
CA GLU A 426 -28.11 -43.77 16.54
C GLU A 426 -29.02 -43.31 15.39
N GLU A 427 -28.44 -43.29 14.19
CA GLU A 427 -29.02 -43.49 12.87
C GLU A 427 -30.23 -42.65 12.42
N ILE A 428 -29.99 -41.78 11.43
CA ILE A 428 -31.01 -41.42 10.43
C ILE A 428 -30.41 -41.61 9.03
N GLU A 429 -30.81 -42.71 8.38
CA GLU A 429 -30.85 -42.80 6.92
C GLU A 429 -32.03 -41.98 6.36
N THR A 430 -31.72 -41.17 5.35
CA THR A 430 -32.42 -40.95 4.07
C THR A 430 -33.97 -40.95 4.04
N VAL A 431 -34.57 -39.86 3.50
CA VAL A 431 -35.57 -39.86 2.40
C VAL A 431 -36.05 -38.43 2.02
N ILE A 432 -35.65 -37.99 0.81
CA ILE A 432 -36.48 -37.48 -0.32
C ILE A 432 -37.24 -36.12 -0.22
N SER A 433 -36.67 -35.13 -0.94
CA SER A 433 -37.23 -34.34 -2.06
C SER A 433 -38.21 -33.16 -1.89
N TYR A 434 -38.01 -32.20 -2.81
CA TYR A 434 -38.90 -31.16 -3.36
C TYR A 434 -39.36 -30.04 -2.40
N TYR A 435 -38.73 -28.88 -2.47
CA TYR A 435 -39.15 -27.73 -3.30
C TYR A 435 -38.05 -26.66 -3.35
#